data_AF-A0A1X2G5V6-F1
#
_entry.id   AF-A0A1X2G5V6-F1
#
_cell.length_a   1.000
_cell.length_b   1.000
_cell.length_c   1.000
_cell.angle_alpha   90.00
_cell.angle_beta   90.00
_cell.angle_gamma   90.00
#
_symmetry.space_group_name_H-M   'P 1'
#
loop_
_entity.id
_entity.type
_entity.pdbx_description
1 polymer ?
#
loop_
_entity_poly.entity_id
_entity_poly.type
_entity_poly.pdbx_seq_one_letter_code
_entity_poly.pdbx_strand_id
1 'polypeptide(L)'
;MSAGLIFIWIHKLIQADVVRMMSSLGCRYVENLVWFKKSVNNVPLDIPSPYISSTKEILLMFKKGEGIDLRHQRTADVIIDFEHPLADWTHQEYTEPKPPAVYDMIETLLPQAGYNENLKRGRFVELWAKRANPKRDGWLAFHQIKSFTGRLPSSQPVETMELDLQQSS
;
A
#
# COMPACT_ATOMS: atom_id res chain seq x y z
N MET A 1 12.04 10.48 25.27
CA MET A 1 11.50 9.47 24.32
C MET A 1 11.32 10.14 22.98
N SER A 2 11.68 9.50 21.86
CA SER A 2 11.42 10.09 20.53
C SER A 2 9.92 10.04 20.24
N ALA A 3 9.31 11.19 19.95
CA ALA A 3 7.93 11.26 19.50
C ALA A 3 7.82 10.91 18.01
N GLY A 4 6.71 10.31 17.60
CA GLY A 4 6.47 9.94 16.20
C GLY A 4 4.99 9.74 15.89
N LEU A 5 4.69 9.66 14.59
CA LEU A 5 3.40 9.23 14.07
C LEU A 5 3.55 7.88 13.37
N ILE A 6 2.48 7.08 13.41
CA ILE A 6 2.41 5.77 12.79
C ILE A 6 1.14 5.73 11.94
N PHE A 7 1.30 5.34 10.68
CA PHE A 7 0.25 5.26 9.68
C PHE A 7 0.07 3.79 9.29
N ILE A 8 -1.13 3.25 9.44
CA ILE A 8 -1.41 1.81 9.20
C ILE A 8 -2.62 1.65 8.28
N TRP A 9 -2.39 1.09 7.09
CA TRP A 9 -3.46 0.65 6.21
C TRP A 9 -4.12 -0.60 6.74
N ILE A 10 -5.45 -0.58 6.80
CA ILE A 10 -6.25 -1.70 7.30
C ILE A 10 -7.51 -1.91 6.47
N HIS A 11 -8.05 -3.13 6.60
CA HIS A 11 -9.43 -3.43 6.27
C HIS A 11 -10.32 -3.22 7.50
N LYS A 12 -11.57 -2.77 7.31
CA LYS A 12 -12.52 -2.46 8.39
C LYS A 12 -12.72 -3.59 9.42
N LEU A 13 -12.57 -4.86 8.99
CA LEU A 13 -12.79 -6.03 9.83
C LEU A 13 -11.78 -6.14 10.98
N ILE A 14 -10.57 -5.62 10.81
CA ILE A 14 -9.48 -5.72 11.80
C ILE A 14 -9.24 -4.41 12.56
N GLN A 15 -10.09 -3.39 12.33
CA GLN A 15 -9.89 -2.06 12.89
C GLN A 15 -9.81 -2.07 14.41
N ALA A 16 -10.74 -2.77 15.06
CA ALA A 16 -10.79 -2.84 16.52
C ALA A 16 -9.54 -3.55 17.09
N ASP A 17 -9.06 -4.60 16.45
CA ASP A 17 -7.86 -5.33 16.86
C ASP A 17 -6.61 -4.46 16.75
N VAL A 18 -6.46 -3.75 15.63
CA VAL A 18 -5.32 -2.85 15.41
C VAL A 18 -5.32 -1.70 16.42
N VAL A 19 -6.47 -1.07 16.69
CA VAL A 19 -6.55 0.00 17.69
C VAL A 19 -6.19 -0.51 19.09
N ARG A 20 -6.68 -1.69 19.49
CA ARG A 20 -6.32 -2.30 20.78
C ARG A 20 -4.83 -2.62 20.86
N MET A 21 -4.27 -3.22 19.81
CA MET A 21 -2.84 -3.52 19.73
C MET A 21 -2.00 -2.25 19.86
N MET A 22 -2.31 -1.22 19.09
CA MET A 22 -1.59 0.05 19.11
C MET A 22 -1.68 0.76 20.48
N SER A 23 -2.86 0.70 21.12
CA SER A 23 -3.03 1.20 22.49
C SER A 23 -2.12 0.46 23.48
N SER A 24 -2.02 -0.88 23.38
CA SER A 24 -1.13 -1.67 24.24
C SER A 24 0.36 -1.34 24.04
N LEU A 25 0.74 -0.88 22.84
CA LEU A 25 2.08 -0.41 22.50
C LEU A 25 2.35 1.05 22.94
N GLY A 26 1.42 1.66 23.67
CA GLY A 26 1.50 3.05 24.14
C GLY A 26 1.28 4.09 23.04
N CYS A 27 0.59 3.72 21.96
CA CYS A 27 0.24 4.65 20.88
C CYS A 27 -1.20 5.14 21.05
N ARG A 28 -1.40 6.46 20.97
CA ARG A 28 -2.72 7.08 21.03
C ARG A 28 -3.29 7.18 19.61
N TYR A 29 -4.51 6.70 19.41
CA TYR A 29 -5.24 6.98 18.17
C TYR A 29 -5.48 8.49 18.01
N VAL A 30 -5.33 9.00 16.79
CA VAL A 30 -5.51 10.41 16.48
C VAL A 30 -6.63 10.60 15.48
N GLU A 31 -6.48 10.01 14.29
CA GLU A 31 -7.32 10.32 13.13
C GLU A 31 -7.29 9.14 12.14
N ASN A 32 -8.12 9.20 11.11
CA ASN A 32 -8.07 8.26 10.00
C ASN A 32 -8.32 8.96 8.66
N LEU A 33 -7.72 8.39 7.61
CA LEU A 33 -8.05 8.70 6.22
C LEU A 33 -8.77 7.50 5.60
N VAL A 34 -9.73 7.77 4.72
CA VAL A 34 -10.45 6.74 3.96
C VAL A 34 -10.02 6.80 2.50
N TRP A 35 -9.58 5.67 1.97
CA TRP A 35 -9.43 5.50 0.53
C TRP A 35 -10.67 4.81 -0.03
N PHE A 36 -11.53 5.57 -0.70
CA PHE A 36 -12.77 5.09 -1.31
C PHE A 36 -12.55 4.79 -2.79
N LYS A 37 -12.91 3.57 -3.20
CA LYS A 37 -12.66 3.07 -4.55
C LYS A 37 -13.94 3.06 -5.37
N LYS A 38 -13.81 3.49 -6.62
CA LYS A 38 -14.89 3.51 -7.62
C LYS A 38 -14.50 2.73 -8.86
N SER A 39 -15.49 2.21 -9.56
CA SER A 39 -15.31 1.78 -10.94
C SER A 39 -15.13 2.99 -11.86
N VAL A 40 -14.58 2.75 -13.06
CA VAL A 40 -14.43 3.77 -14.12
C VAL A 40 -15.75 4.44 -14.51
N ASN A 41 -16.88 3.75 -14.30
CA ASN A 41 -18.23 4.28 -14.54
C ASN A 41 -18.77 5.09 -13.36
N ASN A 42 -17.91 5.53 -12.43
CA ASN A 42 -18.27 6.30 -11.24
C ASN A 42 -19.21 5.60 -10.24
N VAL A 43 -19.36 4.28 -10.34
CA VAL A 43 -20.15 3.47 -9.40
C VAL A 43 -19.23 3.00 -8.26
N PRO A 44 -19.64 3.06 -6.98
CA PRO A 44 -18.90 2.45 -5.89
C PRO A 44 -18.58 0.98 -6.18
N LEU A 45 -17.39 0.51 -5.81
CA LEU A 45 -17.12 -0.93 -5.85
C LEU A 45 -18.04 -1.65 -4.86
N ASP A 46 -18.39 -2.90 -5.15
CA ASP A 46 -19.22 -3.74 -4.27
C ASP A 46 -18.51 -5.06 -3.96
N ILE A 47 -17.33 -4.97 -3.34
CA ILE A 47 -16.51 -6.15 -3.07
C ILE A 47 -17.18 -6.98 -1.97
N PRO A 48 -17.42 -8.29 -2.19
CA PRO A 48 -18.01 -9.15 -1.17
C PRO A 48 -17.22 -9.14 0.14
N SER A 49 -17.92 -9.04 1.27
CA SER A 49 -17.34 -9.05 2.60
C SER A 49 -18.38 -9.60 3.60
N PRO A 50 -17.98 -10.19 4.75
CA PRO A 50 -18.89 -11.01 5.57
C PRO A 50 -20.17 -10.35 6.09
N TYR A 51 -20.23 -9.02 6.18
CA TYR A 51 -21.37 -8.31 6.78
C TYR A 51 -21.95 -7.22 5.88
N ILE A 52 -21.08 -6.34 5.41
CA ILE A 52 -21.40 -5.24 4.49
C ILE A 52 -20.30 -5.21 3.43
N SER A 53 -20.63 -4.90 2.19
CA SER A 53 -19.64 -4.87 1.12
C SER A 53 -18.50 -3.90 1.40
N SER A 54 -17.33 -4.23 0.84
CA SER A 54 -16.12 -3.44 1.00
C SER A 54 -15.90 -2.56 -0.22
N THR A 55 -15.75 -1.28 0.04
CA THR A 55 -15.61 -0.25 -0.99
C THR A 55 -14.41 0.66 -0.70
N LYS A 56 -13.74 0.41 0.42
CA LYS A 56 -12.74 1.30 0.99
C LYS A 56 -11.70 0.60 1.84
N GLU A 57 -10.53 1.19 1.88
CA GLU A 57 -9.50 0.93 2.87
C GLU A 57 -9.38 2.11 3.83
N ILE A 58 -8.90 1.86 5.05
CA ILE A 58 -8.77 2.88 6.08
C ILE A 58 -7.30 2.99 6.47
N LEU A 59 -6.76 4.20 6.47
CA LEU A 59 -5.44 4.53 7.00
C LEU A 59 -5.63 5.07 8.41
N LEU A 60 -5.28 4.29 9.43
CA LEU A 60 -5.31 4.74 10.81
C LEU A 60 -4.04 5.50 11.15
N MET A 61 -4.18 6.60 11.89
CA MET A 61 -3.08 7.45 12.34
C MET A 61 -2.97 7.40 13.86
N PHE A 62 -1.77 7.08 14.34
CA PHE A 62 -1.46 7.01 15.77
C PHE A 62 -0.29 7.93 16.12
N LYS A 63 -0.32 8.49 17.33
CA LYS A 63 0.76 9.27 17.92
C LYS A 63 1.41 8.48 19.04
N LYS A 64 2.76 8.47 19.08
CA LYS A 64 3.54 7.92 20.19
C LYS A 64 4.45 8.99 20.76
N GLY A 65 4.44 9.14 22.08
CA GLY A 65 5.19 10.18 22.79
C GLY A 65 4.57 11.59 22.68
N GLU A 66 5.20 12.55 23.34
CA GLU A 66 4.75 13.95 23.42
C GLU A 66 5.60 14.90 22.57
N GLY A 67 5.04 16.05 22.19
CA GLY A 67 5.77 17.09 21.43
C GLY A 67 5.55 17.09 19.91
N ILE A 68 4.71 16.20 19.38
CA ILE A 68 4.15 16.35 18.04
C ILE A 68 2.73 16.91 18.17
N ASP A 69 2.58 18.19 17.84
CA ASP A 69 1.28 18.81 17.63
C ASP A 69 0.94 18.76 16.15
N LEU A 70 -0.07 17.95 15.86
CA LEU A 70 -0.66 17.91 14.53
C LEU A 70 -1.44 19.21 14.29
N ARG A 71 -1.13 19.85 13.18
CA ARG A 71 -1.92 20.98 12.70
C ARG A 71 -3.24 20.40 12.18
N HIS A 72 -4.30 20.51 12.97
CA HIS A 72 -5.59 19.82 12.83
C HIS A 72 -6.37 20.06 11.51
N GLN A 73 -5.80 20.72 10.48
CA GLN A 73 -6.50 21.00 9.21
C GLN A 73 -5.54 21.18 8.02
N ARG A 74 -4.83 20.13 7.57
CA ARG A 74 -4.01 20.22 6.33
C ARG A 74 -4.20 19.08 5.34
N THR A 75 -5.14 18.17 5.60
CA THR A 75 -5.19 16.89 4.90
C THR A 75 -6.62 16.49 4.61
N ALA A 76 -6.84 15.81 3.48
CA ALA A 76 -8.15 15.28 3.13
C ALA A 76 -8.47 14.05 3.98
N ASP A 77 -9.69 13.97 4.51
CA ASP A 77 -10.16 12.79 5.24
C ASP A 77 -10.49 11.61 4.30
N VAL A 78 -10.74 11.92 3.02
CA VAL A 78 -11.16 10.95 2.01
C VAL A 78 -10.37 11.19 0.72
N ILE A 79 -9.78 10.11 0.21
CA ILE A 79 -9.24 10.02 -1.14
C ILE A 79 -10.20 9.16 -1.94
N ILE A 80 -10.69 9.70 -3.06
CA ILE A 80 -11.50 8.96 -4.03
C ILE A 80 -10.63 8.63 -5.22
N ASP A 81 -10.52 7.34 -5.55
CA ASP A 81 -9.74 6.87 -6.69
C ASP A 81 -10.46 5.72 -7.41
N PHE A 82 -9.96 5.37 -8.60
CA PHE A 82 -10.43 4.21 -9.34
C PHE A 82 -9.78 2.92 -8.84
N GLU A 83 -10.46 1.79 -9.04
CA GLU A 83 -9.86 0.48 -8.81
C GLU A 83 -8.68 0.24 -9.75
N HIS A 84 -7.57 -0.24 -9.21
CA HIS A 84 -6.44 -0.71 -10.01
C HIS A 84 -6.61 -2.22 -10.27
N PRO A 85 -6.67 -2.68 -11.53
CA PRO A 85 -6.82 -4.09 -11.87
C PRO A 85 -5.77 -4.95 -11.16
N LEU A 86 -6.21 -6.06 -10.57
CA LEU A 86 -5.35 -6.97 -9.80
C LEU A 86 -4.14 -7.47 -10.60
N ALA A 87 -4.34 -7.68 -11.90
CA ALA A 87 -3.31 -8.13 -12.85
C ALA A 87 -2.12 -7.17 -12.93
N ASP A 88 -2.30 -5.88 -12.63
CA ASP A 88 -1.26 -4.88 -12.84
C ASP A 88 -0.17 -4.93 -11.76
N TRP A 89 -0.46 -5.50 -10.58
CA TRP A 89 0.43 -5.40 -9.42
C TRP A 89 0.68 -6.70 -8.65
N THR A 90 -0.16 -7.73 -8.78
CA THR A 90 -0.03 -8.98 -7.99
C THR A 90 1.07 -9.94 -8.42
N HIS A 91 1.66 -9.73 -9.60
CA HIS A 91 2.72 -10.58 -10.13
C HIS A 91 3.98 -10.52 -9.25
N GLN A 92 4.32 -9.35 -8.72
CA GLN A 92 5.56 -9.12 -7.99
C GLN A 92 5.32 -8.83 -6.50
N GLU A 93 4.13 -8.38 -6.14
CA GLU A 93 3.86 -7.79 -4.83
C GLU A 93 2.57 -8.35 -4.20
N TYR A 94 2.50 -8.31 -2.86
CA TYR A 94 1.38 -8.87 -2.08
C TYR A 94 0.24 -7.88 -1.84
N THR A 95 0.54 -6.59 -1.83
CA THR A 95 -0.40 -5.52 -1.46
C THR A 95 -0.76 -4.67 -2.68
N GLU A 96 -1.86 -3.93 -2.64
CA GLU A 96 -2.20 -2.98 -3.70
C GLU A 96 -1.34 -1.70 -3.58
N PRO A 97 -0.91 -1.08 -4.70
CA PRO A 97 -0.34 0.26 -4.68
C PRO A 97 -1.27 1.25 -3.98
N LYS A 98 -0.73 2.09 -3.09
CA LYS A 98 -1.53 3.07 -2.35
C LYS A 98 -1.52 4.43 -3.05
N PRO A 99 -2.58 5.26 -2.89
CA PRO A 99 -2.68 6.54 -3.57
C PRO A 99 -1.47 7.44 -3.29
N PRO A 100 -0.82 8.03 -4.31
CA PRO A 100 0.34 8.90 -4.14
C PRO A 100 0.08 10.08 -3.20
N ALA A 101 -1.16 10.62 -3.20
CA ALA A 101 -1.59 11.73 -2.36
C ALA A 101 -1.39 11.47 -0.85
N VAL A 102 -1.33 10.21 -0.42
CA VAL A 102 -1.09 9.83 0.99
C VAL A 102 0.33 10.19 1.41
N TYR A 103 1.31 10.04 0.53
CA TYR A 103 2.70 10.38 0.83
C TYR A 103 2.88 11.89 0.93
N ASP A 104 2.27 12.64 -0.01
CA ASP A 104 2.28 14.10 0.01
C ASP A 104 1.59 14.65 1.28
N MET A 105 0.51 13.99 1.70
CA MET A 105 -0.18 14.26 2.95
C MET A 105 0.74 14.06 4.17
N ILE A 106 1.44 12.93 4.26
CA ILE A 106 2.35 12.63 5.38
C ILE A 106 3.50 13.65 5.43
N GLU A 107 4.09 13.97 4.28
CA GLU A 107 5.16 14.96 4.16
C GLU A 107 4.69 16.37 4.58
N THR A 108 3.45 16.72 4.27
CA THR A 108 2.82 17.99 4.68
C THR A 108 2.52 18.04 6.18
N LEU A 109 2.11 16.92 6.78
CA LEU A 109 1.87 16.81 8.22
C LEU A 109 3.16 16.86 9.03
N LEU A 110 4.24 16.30 8.49
CA LEU A 110 5.53 16.14 9.17
C LEU A 110 6.68 16.77 8.36
N PRO A 111 6.66 18.09 8.10
CA PRO A 111 7.65 18.73 7.23
C PRO A 111 9.07 18.63 7.78
N GLN A 112 9.23 18.55 9.10
CA GLN A 112 10.53 18.42 9.77
C GLN A 112 11.09 16.98 9.74
N ALA A 113 10.27 16.00 9.35
CA ALA A 113 10.70 14.61 9.20
C ALA A 113 11.14 14.26 7.77
N GLY A 114 10.86 15.13 6.80
CA GLY A 114 11.32 15.01 5.42
C GLY A 114 12.84 15.08 5.26
N TYR A 115 13.30 15.01 4.02
CA TYR A 115 14.73 15.08 3.73
C TYR A 115 15.32 16.41 4.22
N ASN A 116 16.40 16.31 4.98
CA ASN A 116 17.14 17.47 5.48
C ASN A 116 18.50 17.53 4.80
N GLU A 117 18.73 18.54 3.97
CA GLU A 117 19.99 18.75 3.21
C GLU A 117 21.23 18.83 4.13
N ASN A 118 21.09 19.47 5.29
CA ASN A 118 22.21 19.64 6.22
C ASN A 118 22.61 18.31 6.88
N LEU A 119 21.64 17.46 7.17
CA LEU A 119 21.86 16.15 7.80
C LEU A 119 21.97 15.02 6.78
N LYS A 120 21.76 15.31 5.49
CA LYS A 120 21.67 14.37 4.36
C LYS A 120 20.80 13.13 4.62
N ARG A 121 19.72 13.29 5.39
CA ARG A 121 18.81 12.19 5.75
C ARG A 121 17.39 12.69 6.01
N GLY A 122 16.42 11.82 5.78
CA GLY A 122 15.06 11.98 6.32
C GLY A 122 14.77 10.99 7.44
N ARG A 123 13.54 11.00 7.95
CA ARG A 123 13.10 10.20 9.10
C ARG A 123 11.86 9.36 8.82
N PHE A 124 11.41 9.32 7.56
CA PHE A 124 10.27 8.48 7.19
C PHE A 124 10.71 7.05 6.97
N VAL A 125 9.87 6.11 7.41
CA VAL A 125 10.05 4.69 7.21
C VAL A 125 8.75 4.12 6.65
N GLU A 126 8.85 3.41 5.53
CA GLU A 126 7.76 2.67 4.92
C GLU A 126 8.05 1.17 5.01
N LEU A 127 7.08 0.41 5.50
CA LEU A 127 7.12 -1.04 5.58
C LEU A 127 6.19 -1.63 4.53
N TRP A 128 6.61 -2.74 3.91
CA TRP A 128 5.92 -3.36 2.76
C TRP A 128 5.77 -2.40 1.56
N ALA A 129 6.77 -1.54 1.37
CA ALA A 129 6.86 -0.62 0.25
C ALA A 129 6.94 -1.36 -1.09
N LYS A 130 6.41 -0.72 -2.14
CA LYS A 130 6.44 -1.25 -3.51
C LYS A 130 7.80 -1.00 -4.13
N ARG A 131 8.41 -2.02 -4.73
CA ARG A 131 9.74 -1.86 -5.34
C ARG A 131 9.66 -1.05 -6.63
N ALA A 132 8.55 -1.18 -7.35
CA ALA A 132 8.30 -0.44 -8.57
C ALA A 132 8.04 1.05 -8.33
N ASN A 133 7.67 1.45 -7.11
CA ASN A 133 7.41 2.85 -6.80
C ASN A 133 8.70 3.68 -6.89
N PRO A 134 8.61 4.94 -7.36
CA PRO A 134 9.73 5.87 -7.33
C PRO A 134 10.25 6.03 -5.90
N LYS A 135 11.58 6.08 -5.76
CA LYS A 135 12.20 6.42 -4.48
C LYS A 135 11.83 7.86 -4.13
N ARG A 136 11.34 8.08 -2.91
CA ARG A 136 11.06 9.41 -2.36
C ARG A 136 12.19 9.83 -1.42
N ASP A 137 12.65 11.07 -1.56
CA ASP A 137 13.72 11.57 -0.72
C ASP A 137 13.31 11.65 0.75
N GLY A 138 14.20 11.20 1.63
CA GLY A 138 13.94 11.17 3.07
C GLY A 138 13.11 9.98 3.56
N TRP A 139 12.74 9.06 2.66
CA TRP A 139 12.08 7.80 3.00
C TRP A 139 13.05 6.63 2.98
N LEU A 140 12.99 5.81 4.03
CA LEU A 140 13.59 4.48 4.06
C LEU A 140 12.48 3.44 3.81
N ALA A 141 12.60 2.71 2.71
CA ALA A 141 11.57 1.77 2.25
C ALA A 141 12.04 0.31 2.40
N PHE A 142 11.27 -0.49 3.13
CA PHE A 142 11.45 -1.94 3.21
C PHE A 142 10.45 -2.65 2.32
N HIS A 143 10.94 -3.45 1.38
CA HIS A 143 10.14 -4.16 0.39
C HIS A 143 10.23 -5.68 0.60
N GLN A 144 9.15 -6.39 0.33
CA GLN A 144 9.12 -7.86 0.32
C GLN A 144 8.82 -8.35 -1.09
N ILE A 145 9.71 -9.19 -1.62
CA ILE A 145 9.53 -9.80 -2.94
C ILE A 145 8.72 -11.09 -2.77
N LYS A 146 7.73 -11.29 -3.64
CA LYS A 146 7.07 -12.58 -3.76
C LYS A 146 8.08 -13.60 -4.29
N SER A 147 8.50 -14.54 -3.44
CA SER A 147 9.38 -15.61 -3.89
C SER A 147 8.66 -16.43 -4.96
N PHE A 148 9.32 -16.63 -6.09
CA PHE A 148 8.81 -17.49 -7.14
C PHE A 148 8.82 -18.94 -6.62
N THR A 149 7.69 -19.40 -6.09
CA THR A 149 7.46 -20.82 -5.80
C THR A 149 7.11 -21.50 -7.12
N GLY A 150 8.11 -21.64 -7.99
CA GLY A 150 7.98 -22.35 -9.24
C GLY A 150 7.73 -23.83 -8.98
N ARG A 151 6.49 -24.29 -9.16
CA ARG A 151 6.32 -25.53 -9.94
C ARG A 151 6.45 -25.11 -11.40
N LEU A 152 7.55 -25.49 -12.03
CA LEU A 152 7.59 -25.57 -13.48
C LEU A 152 6.37 -26.40 -13.92
N PRO A 153 5.55 -25.94 -14.88
CA PRO A 153 4.61 -26.83 -15.52
C PRO A 153 5.42 -27.97 -16.14
N SER A 154 5.13 -29.20 -15.73
CA SER A 154 5.71 -30.41 -16.29
C SER A 154 5.50 -30.40 -17.80
N SER A 155 6.62 -30.31 -18.54
CA SER A 155 6.80 -30.76 -19.94
C SER A 155 5.52 -30.91 -20.76
N GLN A 156 5.22 -29.93 -21.61
CA GLN A 156 4.46 -30.24 -22.82
C GLN A 156 5.40 -30.94 -23.81
N PRO A 157 4.97 -32.03 -24.48
CA PRO A 157 5.80 -32.72 -25.44
C PRO A 157 6.03 -31.83 -26.65
N VAL A 158 7.27 -31.81 -27.12
CA VAL A 158 7.67 -31.19 -28.39
C VAL A 158 6.95 -31.96 -29.50
N GLU A 159 5.99 -31.33 -30.17
CA GLU A 159 5.47 -31.83 -31.43
C GLU A 159 6.60 -31.79 -32.45
N THR A 160 7.11 -32.98 -32.78
CA THR A 160 8.03 -33.23 -33.87
C THR A 160 7.36 -32.76 -35.17
N MET A 161 7.89 -31.69 -35.77
CA MET A 161 7.60 -31.37 -37.17
C MET A 161 8.23 -32.47 -38.04
N GLU A 162 7.43 -33.47 -38.42
CA GLU A 162 7.74 -34.33 -39.55
C GLU A 162 7.66 -33.48 -40.83
N LEU A 163 8.82 -33.24 -41.44
CA LEU A 163 8.92 -32.75 -42.81
C LEU A 163 8.61 -33.93 -43.74
N ASP A 164 7.34 -34.03 -44.14
CA ASP A 164 6.93 -34.91 -45.22
C ASP A 164 7.54 -34.43 -46.54
N LEU A 165 8.56 -35.17 -46.96
CA LEU A 165 8.93 -35.36 -48.36
C LEU A 165 7.79 -36.12 -49.06
N GLN A 166 6.98 -35.43 -49.86
CA GLN A 166 6.36 -36.06 -51.02
C GLN A 166 6.53 -35.22 -52.28
N GLN A 167 7.22 -35.87 -53.22
CA GLN A 167 7.33 -35.53 -54.63
C GLN A 167 6.03 -35.86 -55.40
N SER A 168 5.97 -35.31 -56.63
CA SER A 168 5.09 -35.60 -57.77
C SER A 168 3.73 -34.89 -57.73
N SER A 169 3.33 -34.13 -58.77
CA SER A 169 3.47 -34.41 -60.21
C SER A 169 3.72 -33.15 -61.03
#